data_AF-A0A3N5UFF8-F1
#
_entry.id   AF-A0A3N5UFF8-F1
#
_cell.length_a   1.000
_cell.length_b   1.000
_cell.length_c   1.000
_cell.angle_alpha   90.00
_cell.angle_beta   90.00
_cell.angle_gamma   90.00
#
_symmetry.space_group_name_H-M   'P 1'
#
loop_
_entity.id
_entity.type
_entity.pdbx_description
1 polymer ?
#
loop_
_entity_poly.entity_id
_entity_poly.type
_entity_poly.pdbx_seq_one_letter_code
_entity_poly.pdbx_strand_id
1 'polypeptide(L)'
;MPTGPCGINCDVCRLNVLGVCSSCGPGTSMEAQQKMAVQVRVLGAPCPILECAANRAIDYCLRDCEDFPCERFGAYPFSEGFLTMQERRRNEAEQKLDPTKGKIHVPPHYWEDLEKKDLTVLCQNALAQAFSSEDIVLPILGREILVDRKNHSLRHKNQGEWQPVSHSLLELLVLVYLLNVGPQLLSRELVSAQELKTAHFFQGPHELNVRGVLERFGGDLKGFRKAAESLGGEAQNLADAAFRIPAFPKVPLYYLLWEGDDEFEPRISVLFDRSIENHLSADAIWGLVALVSEALVKTPDLPF
;
A
#
# COMPACT_ATOMS: atom_id res chain seq x y z
N MET A 1 19.47 10.80 -22.06
CA MET A 1 20.18 11.14 -20.80
C MET A 1 21.33 10.15 -20.61
N PRO A 2 22.56 10.59 -20.31
CA PRO A 2 23.75 9.72 -20.26
C PRO A 2 23.84 8.79 -19.04
N THR A 3 22.76 8.70 -18.26
CA THR A 3 22.66 7.89 -17.05
C THR A 3 22.26 6.47 -17.41
N GLY A 4 23.10 5.50 -17.03
CA GLY A 4 22.77 4.08 -17.21
C GLY A 4 21.74 3.59 -16.20
N PRO A 5 21.23 2.35 -16.34
CA PRO A 5 20.25 1.78 -15.43
C PRO A 5 20.75 1.67 -13.98
N CYS A 6 22.07 1.56 -13.80
CA CYS A 6 22.72 1.60 -12.50
C CYS A 6 22.71 2.98 -11.83
N GLY A 7 22.15 4.02 -12.44
CA GLY A 7 22.11 5.39 -11.90
C GLY A 7 23.41 6.19 -12.08
N ILE A 8 24.45 5.59 -12.69
CA ILE A 8 25.72 6.28 -12.95
C ILE A 8 25.66 7.00 -14.30
N ASN A 9 26.01 8.29 -14.29
CA ASN A 9 26.24 9.05 -15.51
C ASN A 9 27.53 8.55 -16.18
N CYS A 10 27.39 7.95 -17.35
CA CYS A 10 28.52 7.36 -18.06
C CYS A 10 29.40 8.38 -18.78
N ASP A 11 28.92 9.61 -18.98
CA ASP A 11 29.74 10.67 -19.60
C ASP A 11 30.90 11.10 -18.70
N VAL A 12 30.75 10.97 -17.39
CA VAL A 12 31.81 11.26 -16.41
C VAL A 12 32.69 10.05 -16.09
N CYS A 13 32.44 8.89 -16.71
CA CYS A 13 33.23 7.68 -16.51
C CYS A 13 34.59 7.80 -17.20
N ARG A 14 35.67 7.44 -16.51
CA ARG A 14 37.03 7.46 -17.07
C ARG A 14 37.17 6.61 -18.33
N LEU A 15 36.45 5.50 -18.46
CA LEU A 15 36.48 4.66 -19.67
C LEU A 15 35.88 5.38 -20.89
N ASN A 16 34.82 6.17 -20.69
CA ASN A 16 34.25 6.98 -21.77
C ASN A 16 35.19 8.14 -22.13
N VAL A 17 35.76 8.82 -21.14
CA VAL A 17 36.76 9.89 -21.34
C VAL A 17 37.99 9.40 -22.11
N LEU A 18 38.42 8.16 -21.87
CA LEU A 18 39.54 7.52 -22.58
C LEU A 18 39.15 6.92 -23.94
N GLY A 19 37.88 7.03 -24.36
CA GLY A 19 37.39 6.45 -25.62
C GLY A 19 37.31 4.92 -25.65
N VAL A 20 37.43 4.26 -24.49
CA VAL A 20 37.37 2.80 -24.34
C VAL A 20 35.93 2.29 -24.34
N CYS A 21 34.99 3.14 -23.91
CA CYS A 21 33.55 2.85 -23.88
C CYS A 21 32.77 4.06 -24.44
N SER A 22 31.45 3.93 -24.52
CA SER A 22 30.54 4.99 -24.94
C SER A 22 29.64 5.49 -23.81
N SER A 23 28.92 6.58 -24.05
CA SER A 23 27.79 7.02 -23.23
C SER A 23 26.74 5.92 -23.08
N CYS A 24 25.88 6.04 -22.06
CA CYS A 24 24.83 5.09 -21.73
C CYS A 24 23.45 5.76 -21.74
N GLY A 25 22.39 4.99 -21.58
CA GLY A 25 21.05 5.49 -21.37
C GLY A 25 20.19 4.54 -20.53
N PRO A 26 18.90 4.85 -20.35
CA PRO A 26 17.92 3.95 -19.74
C PRO A 26 17.95 2.56 -20.39
N GLY A 27 17.59 1.50 -19.67
CA GLY A 27 17.72 0.14 -20.18
C GLY A 27 16.93 -0.14 -21.46
N THR A 28 15.81 0.57 -21.67
CA THR A 28 14.98 0.44 -22.89
C THR A 28 15.45 1.33 -24.05
N SER A 29 16.46 2.16 -23.85
CA SER A 29 16.89 3.17 -24.83
C SER A 29 17.79 2.61 -25.94
N MET A 30 17.85 3.33 -27.06
CA MET A 30 18.78 3.00 -28.16
C MET A 30 20.24 3.15 -27.72
N GLU A 31 20.54 4.13 -26.86
CA GLU A 31 21.87 4.38 -26.31
C GLU A 31 22.35 3.20 -25.48
N ALA A 32 21.46 2.57 -24.71
CA ALA A 32 21.76 1.33 -23.98
C ALA A 32 22.13 0.19 -24.93
N GLN A 33 21.35 -0.02 -25.99
CA GLN A 33 21.64 -1.05 -27.00
C GLN A 33 22.98 -0.81 -27.70
N GLN A 34 23.26 0.43 -28.10
CA GLN A 34 24.51 0.82 -28.72
C GLN A 34 25.71 0.60 -27.79
N LYS A 35 25.59 0.99 -26.51
CA LYS A 35 26.64 0.77 -25.52
C LYS A 35 26.92 -0.71 -25.30
N MET A 36 25.90 -1.55 -25.17
CA MET A 36 26.08 -3.00 -25.04
C MET A 36 26.82 -3.59 -26.25
N ALA A 37 26.44 -3.19 -27.47
CA ALA A 37 27.10 -3.64 -28.68
C ALA A 37 28.59 -3.22 -28.73
N VAL A 38 28.92 -2.00 -28.27
CA VAL A 38 30.31 -1.52 -28.14
C VAL A 38 31.07 -2.32 -27.07
N GLN A 39 30.46 -2.55 -25.91
CA GLN A 39 31.09 -3.31 -24.82
C GLN A 39 31.36 -4.76 -25.20
N VAL A 40 30.43 -5.43 -25.91
CA VAL A 40 30.68 -6.78 -26.45
C VAL A 40 31.88 -6.78 -27.40
N ARG A 41 31.97 -5.79 -28.29
CA ARG A 41 33.08 -5.68 -29.25
C ARG A 41 34.43 -5.41 -28.59
N VAL A 42 34.47 -4.55 -27.56
CA VAL A 42 35.72 -4.06 -26.96
C VAL A 42 36.14 -4.88 -25.74
N LEU A 43 35.19 -5.36 -24.94
CA LEU A 43 35.41 -6.01 -23.65
C LEU A 43 34.98 -7.50 -23.64
N GLY A 44 34.38 -7.99 -24.73
CA GLY A 44 33.93 -9.38 -24.87
C GLY A 44 32.57 -9.69 -24.22
N ALA A 45 32.01 -8.77 -23.44
CA ALA A 45 30.71 -8.90 -22.79
C ALA A 45 30.07 -7.53 -22.53
N PRO A 46 28.73 -7.42 -22.46
CA PRO A 46 28.07 -6.18 -22.06
C PRO A 46 28.20 -5.95 -20.55
N CYS A 47 27.87 -4.74 -20.09
CA CYS A 47 27.68 -4.49 -18.66
C CYS A 47 26.53 -5.36 -18.12
N PRO A 48 26.74 -6.17 -17.07
CA PRO A 48 25.73 -7.12 -16.59
C PRO A 48 24.51 -6.45 -15.96
N ILE A 49 24.62 -5.19 -15.51
CA ILE A 49 23.49 -4.40 -15.00
C ILE A 49 22.67 -3.87 -16.18
N LEU A 50 23.33 -3.34 -17.21
CA LEU A 50 22.69 -2.80 -18.41
C LEU A 50 21.95 -3.89 -19.19
N GLU A 51 22.58 -5.05 -19.37
CA GLU A 51 21.99 -6.21 -20.02
C GLU A 51 20.76 -6.72 -19.28
N CYS A 52 20.85 -6.86 -17.95
CA CYS A 52 19.71 -7.27 -17.13
C CYS A 52 18.52 -6.30 -17.26
N ALA A 53 18.80 -4.99 -17.16
CA ALA A 53 17.77 -3.96 -17.27
C ALA A 53 17.11 -3.95 -18.65
N ALA A 54 17.89 -4.05 -19.73
CA ALA A 54 17.37 -4.12 -21.09
C ALA A 54 16.50 -5.36 -21.30
N ASN A 55 16.94 -6.54 -20.84
CA ASN A 55 16.19 -7.79 -20.98
C ASN A 55 14.88 -7.80 -20.19
N ARG A 56 14.82 -7.07 -19.07
CA ARG A 56 13.63 -6.94 -18.23
C ARG A 56 12.76 -5.71 -18.59
N ALA A 57 13.12 -4.97 -19.64
CA ALA A 57 12.48 -3.72 -20.02
C ALA A 57 12.40 -2.69 -18.87
N ILE A 58 13.46 -2.58 -18.07
CA ILE A 58 13.60 -1.66 -16.94
C ILE A 58 14.47 -0.47 -17.35
N ASP A 59 13.99 0.76 -17.11
CA ASP A 59 14.75 1.97 -17.41
C ASP A 59 15.90 2.19 -16.43
N TYR A 60 15.59 2.26 -15.12
CA TYR A 60 16.60 2.45 -14.07
C TYR A 60 16.38 1.51 -12.89
N CYS A 61 17.41 0.75 -12.50
CA CYS A 61 17.31 -0.20 -11.40
C CYS A 61 16.94 0.47 -10.07
N LEU A 62 17.50 1.65 -9.76
CA LEU A 62 17.20 2.32 -8.48
C LEU A 62 15.74 2.76 -8.35
N ARG A 63 15.09 3.08 -9.48
CA ARG A 63 13.75 3.68 -9.53
C ARG A 63 12.68 2.63 -9.85
N ASP A 64 12.96 1.78 -10.82
CA ASP A 64 11.96 0.98 -11.53
C ASP A 64 12.09 -0.54 -11.25
N CYS A 65 13.19 -0.99 -10.64
CA CYS A 65 13.37 -2.42 -10.33
C CYS A 65 12.89 -2.75 -8.92
N GLU A 66 11.89 -3.61 -8.79
CA GLU A 66 11.37 -4.06 -7.49
C GLU A 66 12.43 -4.81 -6.70
N ASP A 67 13.25 -5.62 -7.36
CA ASP A 67 14.32 -6.41 -6.73
C ASP A 67 15.54 -5.58 -6.29
N PHE A 68 15.60 -4.27 -6.56
CA PHE A 68 16.75 -3.47 -6.15
C PHE A 68 16.64 -3.12 -4.66
N PRO A 69 17.70 -3.25 -3.84
CA PRO A 69 19.05 -3.74 -4.17
C PRO A 69 19.14 -5.26 -4.39
N CYS A 70 19.89 -5.72 -5.41
CA CYS A 70 20.10 -7.15 -5.69
C CYS A 70 21.58 -7.51 -5.82
N GLU A 71 21.87 -8.81 -5.90
CA GLU A 71 23.24 -9.36 -5.98
C GLU A 71 24.10 -8.76 -7.10
N ARG A 72 23.48 -8.30 -8.20
CA ARG A 72 24.18 -7.64 -9.31
C ARG A 72 24.88 -6.34 -8.92
N PHE A 73 24.50 -5.75 -7.78
CA PHE A 73 25.11 -4.54 -7.23
C PHE A 73 26.10 -4.81 -6.10
N GLY A 74 26.28 -6.06 -5.66
CA GLY A 74 27.03 -6.40 -4.44
C GLY A 74 28.51 -5.99 -4.43
N ALA A 75 29.13 -5.79 -5.61
CA ALA A 75 30.53 -5.35 -5.72
C ALA A 75 30.71 -4.00 -6.44
N TYR A 76 29.74 -3.56 -7.26
CA TYR A 76 29.84 -2.38 -8.11
C TYR A 76 28.44 -1.94 -8.58
N PRO A 77 28.16 -0.65 -8.79
CA PRO A 77 28.98 0.53 -8.51
C PRO A 77 28.84 1.09 -7.08
N PHE A 78 27.94 0.53 -6.27
CA PHE A 78 27.61 1.08 -4.96
C PHE A 78 28.31 0.32 -3.82
N SER A 79 28.55 1.03 -2.72
CA SER A 79 29.05 0.40 -1.50
C SER A 79 27.96 -0.41 -0.81
N GLU A 80 28.37 -1.40 -0.01
CA GLU A 80 27.47 -2.16 0.87
C GLU A 80 26.60 -1.21 1.70
N GLY A 81 27.20 -0.18 2.32
CA GLY A 81 26.44 0.81 3.10
C GLY A 81 25.38 1.58 2.30
N PHE A 82 25.59 1.84 1.01
CA PHE A 82 24.55 2.43 0.15
C PHE A 82 23.44 1.43 -0.15
N LEU A 83 23.78 0.17 -0.44
CA LEU A 83 22.81 -0.89 -0.70
C LEU A 83 21.97 -1.17 0.55
N THR A 84 22.59 -1.34 1.72
CA THR A 84 21.88 -1.51 3.00
C THR A 84 20.98 -0.32 3.32
N MET A 85 21.42 0.91 2.99
CA MET A 85 20.59 2.10 3.16
C MET A 85 19.38 2.09 2.22
N GLN A 86 19.55 1.69 0.97
CA GLN A 86 18.45 1.58 -0.01
C GLN A 86 17.48 0.46 0.38
N GLU A 87 17.99 -0.70 0.78
CA GLU A 87 17.19 -1.81 1.30
C GLU A 87 16.37 -1.36 2.51
N ARG A 88 17.02 -0.71 3.50
CA ARG A 88 16.33 -0.15 4.66
C ARG A 88 15.24 0.86 4.25
N ARG A 89 15.52 1.79 3.34
CA ARG A 89 14.56 2.83 2.92
C ARG A 89 13.38 2.26 2.14
N ARG A 90 13.62 1.23 1.32
CA ARG A 90 12.56 0.55 0.57
C ARG A 90 11.66 -0.26 1.51
N ASN A 91 12.26 -0.96 2.49
CA ASN A 91 11.52 -1.63 3.55
C ASN A 91 10.82 -0.64 4.50
N GLU A 92 11.40 0.53 4.75
CA GLU A 92 10.77 1.63 5.50
C GLU A 92 9.62 2.27 4.69
N ALA A 93 9.69 2.30 3.36
CA ALA A 93 8.57 2.72 2.52
C ALA A 93 7.43 1.69 2.52
N GLU A 94 7.73 0.41 2.75
CA GLU A 94 6.74 -0.64 3.01
C GLU A 94 6.15 -0.54 4.43
N GLN A 95 6.92 -0.05 5.41
CA GLN A 95 6.44 0.21 6.78
C GLN A 95 5.69 1.54 6.84
N LYS A 96 4.36 1.47 6.77
CA LYS A 96 3.50 2.63 6.93
C LYS A 96 3.85 3.40 8.20
N LEU A 97 4.01 4.71 8.03
CA LEU A 97 4.23 5.63 9.12
C LEU A 97 2.88 6.14 9.64
N ASP A 98 2.82 6.42 10.95
CA ASP A 98 1.71 7.13 11.56
C ASP A 98 1.67 8.62 11.12
N PRO A 99 0.66 9.41 11.50
CA PRO A 99 0.55 10.84 11.13
C PRO A 99 1.77 11.68 11.54
N THR A 100 2.52 11.25 12.55
CA THR A 100 3.74 11.90 13.06
C THR A 100 5.02 11.41 12.37
N LYS A 101 4.88 10.56 11.35
CA LYS A 101 5.98 9.87 10.65
C LYS A 101 6.71 8.85 11.54
N GLY A 102 6.06 8.37 12.62
CA GLY A 102 6.54 7.29 13.47
C GLY A 102 6.26 5.92 12.87
N LYS A 103 7.04 4.90 13.24
CA LYS A 103 6.76 3.51 12.84
C LYS A 103 5.50 3.01 13.53
N ILE A 104 4.60 2.38 12.80
CA ILE A 104 3.44 1.72 13.39
C ILE A 104 3.91 0.46 14.12
N HIS A 105 3.69 0.43 15.43
CA HIS A 105 4.00 -0.70 16.28
C HIS A 105 2.70 -1.33 16.78
N VAL A 106 2.54 -2.64 16.59
CA VAL A 106 1.41 -3.39 17.13
C VAL A 106 1.72 -3.74 18.60
N PRO A 107 0.97 -3.22 19.59
CA PRO A 107 1.25 -3.54 20.98
C PRO A 107 0.98 -5.03 21.26
N PRO A 108 1.95 -5.81 21.77
CA PRO A 108 1.79 -7.27 21.97
C PRO A 108 0.58 -7.63 22.84
N HIS A 109 0.30 -6.81 23.86
CA HIS A 109 -0.83 -7.03 24.77
C HIS A 109 -2.21 -6.99 24.07
N TYR A 110 -2.32 -6.42 22.86
CA TYR A 110 -3.60 -6.45 22.12
C TYR A 110 -3.98 -7.87 21.71
N TRP A 111 -3.01 -8.70 21.34
CA TRP A 111 -3.25 -10.11 21.07
C TRP A 111 -3.61 -10.86 22.34
N GLU A 112 -2.89 -10.63 23.43
CA GLU A 112 -3.18 -11.22 24.75
C GLU A 112 -4.59 -10.86 25.25
N ASP A 113 -5.03 -9.63 25.02
CA ASP A 113 -6.37 -9.17 25.39
C ASP A 113 -7.45 -9.74 24.47
N LEU A 114 -7.13 -9.95 23.18
CA LEU A 114 -8.03 -10.60 22.23
C LEU A 114 -8.22 -12.08 22.55
N GLU A 115 -7.18 -12.79 22.98
CA GLU A 115 -7.26 -14.18 23.45
C GLU A 115 -8.22 -14.35 24.63
N LYS A 116 -8.32 -13.36 25.51
CA LYS A 116 -9.22 -13.40 26.68
C LYS A 116 -10.70 -13.18 26.35
N LYS A 117 -11.03 -12.72 25.13
CA LYS A 117 -12.42 -12.48 24.71
C LYS A 117 -13.17 -13.79 24.49
N ASP A 118 -14.46 -13.80 24.86
CA ASP A 118 -15.37 -14.88 24.50
C ASP A 118 -15.59 -14.90 22.97
N LEU A 119 -15.29 -16.04 22.34
CA LEU A 119 -15.34 -16.20 20.88
C LEU A 119 -16.75 -15.99 20.32
N THR A 120 -17.78 -16.46 21.04
CA THR A 120 -19.17 -16.39 20.56
C THR A 120 -19.63 -14.94 20.54
N VAL A 121 -19.39 -14.21 21.64
CA VAL A 121 -19.70 -12.78 21.74
C VAL A 121 -18.91 -11.97 20.73
N LEU A 122 -17.62 -12.30 20.54
CA LEU A 122 -16.76 -11.62 19.58
C LEU A 122 -17.27 -11.81 18.15
N CYS A 123 -17.57 -13.04 17.73
CA CYS A 123 -18.13 -13.33 16.41
C CYS A 123 -19.45 -12.59 16.17
N GLN A 124 -20.34 -12.60 17.16
CA GLN A 124 -21.63 -11.90 17.08
C GLN A 124 -21.46 -10.39 16.92
N ASN A 125 -20.61 -9.76 17.75
CA ASN A 125 -20.40 -8.32 17.70
C ASN A 125 -19.67 -7.88 16.43
N ALA A 126 -18.66 -8.64 16.02
CA ALA A 126 -17.80 -8.32 14.87
C ALA A 126 -18.45 -8.65 13.51
N LEU A 127 -19.54 -9.42 13.50
CA LEU A 127 -20.08 -10.10 12.32
C LEU A 127 -19.00 -10.99 11.64
N ALA A 128 -18.23 -11.69 12.47
CA ALA A 128 -17.19 -12.61 12.03
C ALA A 128 -17.71 -14.05 12.03
N GLN A 129 -17.01 -14.94 11.31
CA GLN A 129 -17.30 -16.38 11.30
C GLN A 129 -16.29 -17.11 12.16
N ALA A 130 -16.73 -18.07 12.99
CA ALA A 130 -15.82 -18.96 13.67
C ALA A 130 -15.17 -19.92 12.66
N PHE A 131 -13.83 -19.93 12.61
CA PHE A 131 -13.07 -20.86 11.78
C PHE A 131 -12.80 -22.18 12.52
N SER A 132 -12.48 -22.06 13.82
CA SER A 132 -12.20 -23.15 14.74
C SER A 132 -12.77 -22.81 16.12
N SER A 133 -12.44 -23.60 17.14
CA SER A 133 -12.76 -23.25 18.53
C SER A 133 -11.97 -22.05 19.06
N GLU A 134 -10.94 -21.61 18.33
CA GLU A 134 -10.02 -20.55 18.77
C GLU A 134 -9.95 -19.38 17.78
N ASP A 135 -10.11 -19.64 16.48
CA ASP A 135 -9.84 -18.67 15.41
C ASP A 135 -11.12 -18.15 14.73
N ILE A 136 -11.02 -16.94 14.17
CA ILE A 136 -12.12 -16.29 13.45
C ILE A 136 -11.70 -15.84 12.06
N VAL A 137 -12.65 -15.83 11.13
CA VAL A 137 -12.53 -15.20 9.81
C VAL A 137 -13.32 -13.90 9.80
N LEU A 138 -12.66 -12.81 9.40
CA LEU A 138 -13.26 -11.50 9.23
C LEU A 138 -13.21 -11.10 7.74
N PRO A 139 -14.34 -10.66 7.14
CA PRO A 139 -14.30 -10.07 5.82
C PRO A 139 -13.79 -8.62 5.90
N ILE A 140 -12.67 -8.37 5.23
CA ILE A 140 -11.97 -7.07 5.20
C ILE A 140 -11.67 -6.76 3.73
N LEU A 141 -12.17 -5.62 3.22
CA LEU A 141 -11.90 -5.16 1.85
C LEU A 141 -12.19 -6.22 0.77
N GLY A 142 -13.30 -6.94 0.93
CA GLY A 142 -13.73 -8.00 0.00
C GLY A 142 -12.94 -9.31 0.12
N ARG A 143 -12.05 -9.44 1.12
CA ARG A 143 -11.21 -10.63 1.35
C ARG A 143 -11.51 -11.27 2.70
N GLU A 144 -11.33 -12.59 2.78
CA GLU A 144 -11.38 -13.33 4.04
C GLU A 144 -10.01 -13.29 4.72
N ILE A 145 -9.95 -12.69 5.92
CA ILE A 145 -8.75 -12.67 6.76
C ILE A 145 -8.98 -13.54 7.98
N LEU A 146 -8.16 -14.58 8.13
CA LEU A 146 -8.09 -15.42 9.31
C LEU A 146 -7.27 -14.71 10.38
N VAL A 147 -7.85 -14.60 11.56
CA VAL A 147 -7.23 -14.06 12.76
C VAL A 147 -6.84 -15.24 13.64
N ASP A 148 -5.57 -15.64 13.55
CA ASP A 148 -4.99 -16.72 14.35
C ASP A 148 -4.64 -16.18 15.72
N ARG A 149 -5.58 -16.37 16.66
CA ARG A 149 -5.50 -15.82 18.01
C ARG A 149 -4.41 -16.48 18.84
N LYS A 150 -4.03 -17.73 18.52
CA LYS A 150 -3.04 -18.49 19.28
C LYS A 150 -1.60 -18.19 18.87
N ASN A 151 -1.38 -18.00 17.56
CA ASN A 151 -0.04 -17.72 17.01
C ASN A 151 0.19 -16.22 16.74
N HIS A 152 -0.76 -15.36 17.13
CA HIS A 152 -0.69 -13.89 17.01
C HIS A 152 -0.37 -13.47 15.57
N SER A 153 -1.15 -13.96 14.61
CA SER A 153 -0.91 -13.68 13.20
C SER A 153 -2.19 -13.47 12.40
N LEU A 154 -2.12 -12.62 11.39
CA LEU A 154 -3.13 -12.52 10.35
C LEU A 154 -2.75 -13.40 9.17
N ARG A 155 -3.74 -14.04 8.55
CA ARG A 155 -3.56 -14.83 7.33
C ARG A 155 -4.63 -14.51 6.30
N HIS A 156 -4.26 -14.53 5.04
CA HIS A 156 -5.20 -14.39 3.93
C HIS A 156 -5.28 -15.71 3.15
N LYS A 157 -6.39 -15.91 2.44
CA LYS A 157 -6.60 -17.12 1.64
C LYS A 157 -6.10 -16.89 0.22
N ASN A 158 -5.10 -17.66 -0.20
CA ASN A 158 -4.54 -17.64 -1.55
C ASN A 158 -4.49 -19.06 -2.12
N GLN A 159 -5.11 -19.28 -3.28
CA GLN A 159 -5.20 -20.60 -3.95
C GLN A 159 -5.69 -21.75 -3.04
N GLY A 160 -6.51 -21.43 -2.03
CA GLY A 160 -7.06 -22.41 -1.08
C GLY A 160 -6.23 -22.61 0.19
N GLU A 161 -5.03 -22.02 0.28
CA GLU A 161 -4.16 -22.09 1.45
C GLU A 161 -4.14 -20.78 2.23
N TRP A 162 -3.95 -20.86 3.54
CA TRP A 162 -3.81 -19.70 4.42
C TRP A 162 -2.35 -19.27 4.50
N GLN A 163 -2.05 -18.07 4.00
CA GLN A 163 -0.71 -17.50 3.98
C GLN A 163 -0.61 -16.34 4.98
N PRO A 164 0.51 -16.22 5.74
CA PRO A 164 0.72 -15.09 6.65
C PRO A 164 0.63 -13.74 5.95
N VAL A 165 0.06 -12.76 6.63
CA VAL A 165 0.01 -11.37 6.20
C VAL A 165 0.99 -10.55 7.04
N SER A 166 1.94 -9.90 6.38
CA SER A 166 2.92 -9.03 7.03
C SER A 166 2.60 -7.56 6.75
N HIS A 167 1.60 -7.02 7.44
CA HIS A 167 1.16 -5.62 7.25
C HIS A 167 0.73 -4.97 8.58
N SER A 168 1.66 -4.26 9.24
CA SER A 168 1.49 -3.78 10.62
C SER A 168 0.28 -2.86 10.86
N LEU A 169 -0.06 -1.98 9.91
CA LEU A 169 -1.26 -1.14 10.05
C LEU A 169 -2.55 -1.96 9.97
N LEU A 170 -2.57 -3.02 9.15
CA LEU A 170 -3.75 -3.89 9.04
C LEU A 170 -3.89 -4.67 10.33
N GLU A 171 -2.79 -5.27 10.81
CA GLU A 171 -2.74 -5.98 12.07
C GLU A 171 -3.22 -5.12 13.23
N LEU A 172 -2.68 -3.91 13.38
CA LEU A 172 -3.12 -2.97 14.41
C LEU A 172 -4.62 -2.67 14.30
N LEU A 173 -5.13 -2.35 13.11
CA LEU A 173 -6.53 -1.99 12.93
C LEU A 173 -7.49 -3.16 13.15
N VAL A 174 -7.11 -4.38 12.76
CA VAL A 174 -7.89 -5.59 13.02
C VAL A 174 -8.02 -5.81 14.53
N LEU A 175 -6.91 -5.70 15.26
CA LEU A 175 -6.92 -5.85 16.72
C LEU A 175 -7.74 -4.75 17.39
N VAL A 176 -7.54 -3.49 17.02
CA VAL A 176 -8.31 -2.36 17.54
C VAL A 176 -9.80 -2.56 17.28
N TYR A 177 -10.19 -2.96 16.07
CA TYR A 177 -11.59 -3.24 15.74
C TYR A 177 -12.16 -4.36 16.63
N LEU A 178 -11.48 -5.52 16.71
CA LEU A 178 -11.98 -6.67 17.47
C LEU A 178 -12.02 -6.43 18.98
N LEU A 179 -11.10 -5.64 19.52
CA LEU A 179 -11.08 -5.31 20.95
C LEU A 179 -12.23 -4.36 21.35
N ASN A 180 -12.66 -3.49 20.42
CA ASN A 180 -13.64 -2.43 20.68
C ASN A 180 -15.03 -2.67 20.07
N VAL A 181 -15.18 -3.63 19.15
CA VAL A 181 -16.46 -3.85 18.48
C VAL A 181 -17.54 -4.32 19.47
N GLY A 182 -18.62 -3.56 19.52
CA GLY A 182 -19.80 -3.81 20.36
C GLY A 182 -21.01 -4.26 19.56
N PRO A 183 -22.18 -4.45 20.20
CA PRO A 183 -23.41 -4.92 19.55
C PRO A 183 -24.09 -3.87 18.66
N GLN A 184 -23.70 -2.59 18.71
CA GLN A 184 -24.36 -1.48 18.00
C GLN A 184 -24.33 -1.67 16.49
N LEU A 185 -25.47 -1.56 15.81
CA LEU A 185 -25.54 -1.71 14.35
C LEU A 185 -25.14 -0.41 13.61
N LEU A 186 -24.98 -0.51 12.30
CA LEU A 186 -24.83 0.66 11.43
C LEU A 186 -26.01 1.61 11.62
N SER A 187 -25.71 2.89 11.79
CA SER A 187 -26.72 3.94 11.97
C SER A 187 -27.42 4.30 10.65
N ARG A 188 -26.73 4.08 9.52
CA ARG A 188 -27.10 4.52 8.17
C ARG A 188 -27.16 6.04 8.01
N GLU A 189 -26.55 6.77 8.93
CA GLU A 189 -26.34 8.20 8.83
C GLU A 189 -24.93 8.44 8.28
N LEU A 190 -24.83 9.07 7.10
CA LEU A 190 -23.56 9.42 6.48
C LEU A 190 -23.05 10.77 6.97
N VAL A 191 -21.79 10.80 7.38
CA VAL A 191 -21.18 11.96 8.04
C VAL A 191 -19.78 12.20 7.49
N SER A 192 -19.40 13.46 7.37
CA SER A 192 -18.02 13.83 7.05
C SER A 192 -17.12 13.76 8.28
N ALA A 193 -15.79 13.84 8.06
CA ALA A 193 -14.83 13.92 9.16
C ALA A 193 -15.09 15.11 10.10
N GLN A 194 -15.63 16.21 9.58
CA GLN A 194 -15.93 17.42 10.34
C GLN A 194 -17.17 17.29 11.23
N GLU A 195 -18.01 16.30 10.96
CA GLU A 195 -19.22 16.03 11.72
C GLU A 195 -19.02 14.96 12.81
N LEU A 196 -17.86 14.29 12.82
CA LEU A 196 -17.51 13.35 13.89
C LEU A 196 -17.26 14.11 15.21
N LYS A 197 -17.55 13.47 16.35
CA LYS A 197 -17.23 13.98 17.70
C LYS A 197 -15.76 14.37 17.84
N THR A 198 -14.89 13.71 17.09
CA THR A 198 -13.44 13.91 17.08
C THR A 198 -12.97 14.74 15.87
N ALA A 199 -13.82 15.57 15.27
CA ALA A 199 -13.50 16.40 14.09
C ALA A 199 -12.18 17.16 14.18
N HIS A 200 -11.87 17.70 15.37
CA HIS A 200 -10.62 18.43 15.67
C HIS A 200 -9.34 17.59 15.49
N PHE A 201 -9.46 16.27 15.40
CA PHE A 201 -8.34 15.38 15.11
C PHE A 201 -7.96 15.43 13.63
N PHE A 202 -8.91 15.56 12.70
CA PHE A 202 -8.68 15.37 11.26
C PHE A 202 -8.19 16.64 10.55
N GLN A 203 -7.16 17.29 11.09
CA GLN A 203 -6.59 18.53 10.57
C GLN A 203 -5.06 18.53 10.66
N GLY A 204 -4.41 19.32 9.78
CA GLY A 204 -2.96 19.44 9.74
C GLY A 204 -2.29 18.08 9.46
N PRO A 205 -1.32 17.62 10.27
CA PRO A 205 -0.66 16.32 10.07
C PRO A 205 -1.61 15.11 10.07
N HIS A 206 -2.80 15.27 10.65
CA HIS A 206 -3.82 14.23 10.80
C HIS A 206 -4.97 14.40 9.78
N GLU A 207 -4.80 15.24 8.76
CA GLU A 207 -5.73 15.27 7.64
C GLU A 207 -5.83 13.89 6.99
N LEU A 208 -7.01 13.53 6.49
CA LEU A 208 -7.26 12.21 5.93
C LEU A 208 -6.37 11.96 4.70
N ASN A 209 -5.64 10.84 4.72
CA ASN A 209 -4.71 10.50 3.66
C ASN A 209 -5.43 9.92 2.43
N VAL A 210 -5.91 10.81 1.56
CA VAL A 210 -6.61 10.47 0.30
C VAL A 210 -5.88 10.98 -0.95
N ARG A 211 -4.77 11.70 -0.77
CA ARG A 211 -4.05 12.35 -1.87
C ARG A 211 -3.60 11.37 -2.95
N GLY A 212 -3.04 10.21 -2.57
CA GLY A 212 -2.61 9.20 -3.54
C GLY A 212 -3.75 8.62 -4.38
N VAL A 213 -4.97 8.56 -3.82
CA VAL A 213 -6.17 8.15 -4.57
C VAL A 213 -6.53 9.22 -5.60
N LEU A 214 -6.51 10.50 -5.21
CA LEU A 214 -6.78 11.61 -6.11
C LEU A 214 -5.73 11.72 -7.23
N GLU A 215 -4.44 11.59 -6.90
CA GLU A 215 -3.34 11.59 -7.86
C GLU A 215 -3.46 10.44 -8.87
N ARG A 216 -3.89 9.25 -8.44
CA ARG A 216 -4.05 8.08 -9.33
C ARG A 216 -5.31 8.18 -10.20
N PHE A 217 -6.42 8.68 -9.64
CA PHE A 217 -7.74 8.51 -10.24
C PHE A 217 -8.49 9.80 -10.59
N GLY A 218 -7.95 10.98 -10.31
CA GLY A 218 -8.66 12.26 -10.50
C GLY A 218 -9.26 12.45 -11.90
N GLY A 219 -8.58 11.96 -12.94
CA GLY A 219 -9.08 11.91 -14.33
C GLY A 219 -9.36 10.49 -14.85
N ASP A 220 -9.51 9.50 -13.97
CA ASP A 220 -9.77 8.10 -14.35
C ASP A 220 -10.87 7.48 -13.46
N LEU A 221 -12.12 7.92 -13.69
CA LEU A 221 -13.29 7.33 -13.03
C LEU A 221 -13.43 5.83 -13.30
N LYS A 222 -13.00 5.34 -14.46
CA LYS A 222 -13.09 3.91 -14.81
C LYS A 222 -12.10 3.09 -13.99
N GLY A 223 -10.88 3.57 -13.82
CA GLY A 223 -9.88 2.98 -12.94
C GLY A 223 -10.34 2.96 -11.48
N PHE A 224 -10.91 4.06 -11.00
CA PHE A 224 -11.44 4.13 -9.64
C PHE A 224 -12.57 3.12 -9.40
N ARG A 225 -13.54 3.02 -10.33
CA ARG A 225 -14.63 2.02 -10.25
C ARG A 225 -14.09 0.61 -10.15
N LYS A 226 -13.17 0.21 -11.05
CA LYS A 226 -12.55 -1.11 -11.04
C LYS A 226 -11.79 -1.38 -9.73
N ALA A 227 -11.03 -0.40 -9.26
CA ALA A 227 -10.29 -0.51 -8.00
C ALA A 227 -11.24 -0.73 -6.82
N ALA A 228 -12.28 0.10 -6.68
CA ALA A 228 -13.24 -0.02 -5.59
C ALA A 228 -14.03 -1.34 -5.64
N GLU A 229 -14.50 -1.76 -6.81
CA GLU A 229 -15.20 -3.05 -7.01
C GLU A 229 -14.31 -4.24 -6.62
N SER A 230 -13.01 -4.19 -6.94
CA SER A 230 -12.06 -5.24 -6.57
C SER A 230 -11.85 -5.38 -5.05
N LEU A 231 -12.19 -4.35 -4.27
CA LEU A 231 -12.21 -4.34 -2.80
C LEU A 231 -13.58 -4.75 -2.22
N GLY A 232 -14.47 -5.30 -3.04
CA GLY A 232 -15.86 -5.59 -2.67
C GLY A 232 -16.71 -4.32 -2.48
N GLY A 233 -16.29 -3.20 -3.05
CA GLY A 233 -17.00 -1.94 -2.96
C GLY A 233 -18.33 -1.96 -3.71
N GLU A 234 -19.35 -1.33 -3.13
CA GLU A 234 -20.69 -1.21 -3.69
C GLU A 234 -20.92 0.22 -4.19
N ALA A 235 -21.29 0.38 -5.47
CA ALA A 235 -21.51 1.69 -6.07
C ALA A 235 -22.62 2.49 -5.36
N GLN A 236 -22.42 3.80 -5.24
CA GLN A 236 -23.32 4.76 -4.60
C GLN A 236 -23.60 5.92 -5.56
N ASN A 237 -24.78 6.54 -5.43
CA ASN A 237 -25.17 7.69 -6.23
C ASN A 237 -24.95 9.01 -5.45
N LEU A 238 -23.70 9.33 -5.12
CA LEU A 238 -23.33 10.48 -4.28
C LEU A 238 -22.28 11.41 -4.93
N ALA A 239 -21.63 10.98 -6.01
CA ALA A 239 -20.62 11.69 -6.79
C ALA A 239 -20.54 11.07 -8.20
N ASP A 240 -19.66 11.56 -9.08
CA ASP A 240 -19.46 10.99 -10.43
C ASP A 240 -19.01 9.52 -10.39
N ALA A 241 -18.22 9.19 -9.36
CA ALA A 241 -18.07 7.82 -8.89
C ALA A 241 -18.02 7.81 -7.35
N ALA A 242 -18.92 7.06 -6.73
CA ALA A 242 -18.90 6.86 -5.28
C ALA A 242 -19.06 5.38 -4.94
N PHE A 243 -18.35 4.93 -3.90
CA PHE A 243 -18.38 3.53 -3.46
C PHE A 243 -18.40 3.42 -1.94
N ARG A 244 -19.25 2.51 -1.46
CA ARG A 244 -19.23 1.99 -0.09
C ARG A 244 -18.25 0.82 -0.05
N ILE A 245 -17.09 1.04 0.54
CA ILE A 245 -16.03 0.03 0.67
C ILE A 245 -16.17 -0.67 2.03
N PRO A 246 -16.29 -2.01 2.07
CA PRO A 246 -16.41 -2.78 3.31
C PRO A 246 -15.06 -2.92 4.02
N ALA A 247 -14.59 -1.84 4.66
CA ALA A 247 -13.29 -1.85 5.35
C ALA A 247 -13.28 -2.80 6.55
N PHE A 248 -14.33 -2.74 7.40
CA PHE A 248 -14.70 -3.79 8.34
C PHE A 248 -16.21 -4.03 8.27
N PRO A 249 -16.74 -5.17 8.77
CA PRO A 249 -18.16 -5.51 8.64
C PRO A 249 -19.13 -4.43 9.15
N LYS A 250 -18.73 -3.72 10.21
CA LYS A 250 -19.52 -2.65 10.85
C LYS A 250 -18.91 -1.26 10.71
N VAL A 251 -17.85 -1.14 9.90
CA VAL A 251 -17.19 0.13 9.61
C VAL A 251 -16.91 0.23 8.11
N PRO A 252 -17.94 0.44 7.27
CA PRO A 252 -17.74 0.77 5.87
C PRO A 252 -17.23 2.22 5.72
N LEU A 253 -16.40 2.45 4.70
CA LEU A 253 -15.97 3.79 4.29
C LEU A 253 -16.62 4.15 2.95
N TYR A 254 -16.97 5.42 2.77
CA TYR A 254 -17.59 5.89 1.53
C TYR A 254 -16.63 6.84 0.83
N TYR A 255 -16.06 6.42 -0.29
CA TYR A 255 -15.19 7.26 -1.11
C TYR A 255 -16.01 7.88 -2.24
N LEU A 256 -15.99 9.21 -2.33
CA LEU A 256 -16.72 10.01 -3.32
C LEU A 256 -15.69 10.75 -4.16
N LEU A 257 -15.65 10.45 -5.46
CA LEU A 257 -14.76 11.07 -6.44
C LEU A 257 -15.60 11.88 -7.41
N TRP A 258 -15.27 13.17 -7.54
CA TRP A 258 -15.76 14.03 -8.62
C TRP A 258 -14.63 14.23 -9.62
N GLU A 259 -14.95 13.97 -10.89
CA GLU A 259 -14.03 14.21 -12.00
C GLU A 259 -13.84 15.71 -12.17
N GLY A 260 -12.61 16.13 -12.44
CA GLY A 260 -12.33 17.53 -12.77
C GLY A 260 -12.82 17.86 -14.17
N ASP A 261 -13.06 19.14 -14.42
CA ASP A 261 -13.36 19.68 -15.74
C ASP A 261 -12.46 20.89 -16.04
N ASP A 262 -12.76 21.63 -17.10
CA ASP A 262 -11.98 22.81 -17.49
C ASP A 262 -12.05 23.96 -16.47
N GLU A 263 -13.02 23.93 -15.53
CA GLU A 263 -13.25 24.97 -14.53
C GLU A 263 -12.87 24.53 -13.10
N PHE A 264 -12.90 23.23 -12.79
CA PHE A 264 -12.68 22.68 -11.46
C PHE A 264 -11.72 21.49 -11.44
N GLU A 265 -10.76 21.52 -10.52
CA GLU A 265 -9.87 20.39 -10.25
C GLU A 265 -10.65 19.17 -9.70
N PRO A 266 -10.20 17.93 -9.98
CA PRO A 266 -10.82 16.75 -9.42
C PRO A 266 -10.73 16.80 -7.89
N ARG A 267 -11.75 16.24 -7.23
CA ARG A 267 -11.81 16.19 -5.77
C ARG A 267 -12.25 14.84 -5.27
N ILE A 268 -11.73 14.45 -4.12
CA ILE A 268 -12.14 13.25 -3.42
C ILE A 268 -12.55 13.57 -1.99
N SER A 269 -13.57 12.89 -1.48
CA SER A 269 -14.00 12.98 -0.09
C SER A 269 -14.28 11.60 0.46
N VAL A 270 -14.08 11.45 1.78
CA VAL A 270 -14.42 10.24 2.51
C VAL A 270 -15.52 10.56 3.52
N LEU A 271 -16.63 9.81 3.44
CA LEU A 271 -17.70 9.83 4.42
C LEU A 271 -17.69 8.54 5.22
N PHE A 272 -18.34 8.60 6.38
CA PHE A 272 -18.42 7.51 7.36
C PHE A 272 -19.88 7.25 7.71
N ASP A 273 -20.22 6.02 8.11
CA ASP A 273 -21.42 5.80 8.91
C ASP A 273 -21.16 6.34 10.33
N ARG A 274 -22.08 7.12 10.91
CA ARG A 274 -21.96 7.67 12.28
C ARG A 274 -21.61 6.59 13.32
N SER A 275 -22.01 5.34 13.12
CA SER A 275 -21.73 4.24 14.04
C SER A 275 -20.23 3.95 14.22
N ILE A 276 -19.36 4.45 13.33
CA ILE A 276 -17.90 4.31 13.46
C ILE A 276 -17.38 4.78 14.82
N GLU A 277 -18.00 5.80 15.41
CA GLU A 277 -17.65 6.37 16.71
C GLU A 277 -17.87 5.41 17.88
N ASN A 278 -18.66 4.35 17.68
CA ASN A 278 -18.89 3.31 18.68
C ASN A 278 -17.80 2.22 18.64
N HIS A 279 -16.93 2.23 17.63
CA HIS A 279 -16.01 1.13 17.35
C HIS A 279 -14.55 1.58 17.26
N LEU A 280 -14.28 2.80 16.78
CA LEU A 280 -12.92 3.28 16.51
C LEU A 280 -12.68 4.67 17.10
N SER A 281 -11.50 4.86 17.66
CA SER A 281 -10.95 6.17 18.03
C SER A 281 -10.48 6.95 16.78
N ALA A 282 -10.23 8.25 16.93
CA ALA A 282 -9.92 9.13 15.79
C ALA A 282 -8.66 8.72 15.01
N ASP A 283 -7.62 8.27 15.72
CA ASP A 283 -6.38 7.72 15.16
C ASP A 283 -6.62 6.41 14.41
N ALA A 284 -7.48 5.53 14.91
CA ALA A 284 -7.87 4.30 14.22
C ALA A 284 -8.72 4.58 12.97
N ILE A 285 -9.62 5.57 13.02
CA ILE A 285 -10.37 6.04 11.84
C ILE A 285 -9.40 6.57 10.78
N TRP A 286 -8.45 7.43 11.18
CA TRP A 286 -7.43 7.95 10.27
C TRP A 286 -6.59 6.82 9.65
N GLY A 287 -6.14 5.87 10.47
CA GLY A 287 -5.38 4.71 10.02
C GLY A 287 -6.18 3.84 9.05
N LEU A 288 -7.47 3.66 9.30
CA LEU A 288 -8.35 2.90 8.42
C LEU A 288 -8.49 3.58 7.05
N VAL A 289 -8.67 4.89 7.00
CA VAL A 289 -8.67 5.65 5.73
C VAL A 289 -7.32 5.49 5.02
N ALA A 290 -6.19 5.58 5.72
CA ALA A 290 -4.88 5.36 5.12
C ALA A 290 -4.69 3.92 4.58
N LEU A 291 -5.26 2.92 5.27
CA LEU A 291 -5.26 1.53 4.80
C LEU A 291 -6.06 1.37 3.52
N VAL A 292 -7.30 1.87 3.49
CA VAL A 292 -8.19 1.73 2.34
C VAL A 292 -7.72 2.56 1.14
N SER A 293 -7.22 3.77 1.36
CA SER A 293 -6.64 4.61 0.31
C SER A 293 -5.44 3.93 -0.35
N GLU A 294 -4.56 3.30 0.42
CA GLU A 294 -3.44 2.56 -0.16
C GLU A 294 -3.93 1.32 -0.91
N ALA A 295 -4.89 0.57 -0.36
CA ALA A 295 -5.51 -0.57 -1.03
C ALA A 295 -6.08 -0.15 -2.40
N LEU A 296 -6.84 0.94 -2.48
CA LEU A 296 -7.33 1.50 -3.74
C LEU A 296 -6.20 1.82 -4.73
N VAL A 297 -5.08 2.37 -4.25
CA VAL A 297 -3.92 2.73 -5.09
C VAL A 297 -3.08 1.52 -5.53
N LYS A 298 -3.11 0.40 -4.79
CA LYS A 298 -2.32 -0.80 -5.11
C LYS A 298 -3.09 -1.90 -5.84
N THR A 299 -4.42 -1.82 -5.92
CA THR A 299 -5.22 -2.79 -6.69
C THR A 299 -4.73 -2.96 -8.15
N PRO A 300 -4.74 -4.20 -8.68
CA PRO A 300 -5.28 -5.43 -8.06
C PRO A 300 -4.36 -6.09 -7.01
N ASP A 301 -3.09 -5.69 -6.96
CA ASP A 301 -2.04 -6.28 -6.12
C ASP A 301 -2.07 -5.70 -4.70
N LEU A 302 -3.05 -6.17 -3.92
CA LEU A 302 -3.16 -5.76 -2.52
C LEU A 302 -1.99 -6.30 -1.68
N PRO A 303 -1.51 -5.52 -0.71
CA PRO A 303 -0.42 -5.93 0.16
C PRO A 303 -0.82 -6.97 1.23
N PHE A 304 -2.05 -7.50 1.16
CA PHE A 304 -2.62 -8.52 2.05
C PHE A 304 -3.83 -9.23 1.43
#